data_AF-A0A6M3XK26-F1
#
_entry.id   AF-A0A6M3XK26-F1
#
_cell.length_a   1.000
_cell.length_b   1.000
_cell.length_c   1.000
_cell.angle_alpha   90.00
_cell.angle_beta   90.00
_cell.angle_gamma   90.00
#
_symmetry.space_group_name_H-M   'P 1'
#
loop_
_entity.id
_entity.type
_entity.pdbx_description
1 polymer ?
#
loop_
_entity_poly.entity_id
_entity_poly.type
_entity_poly.pdbx_seq_one_letter_code
_entity_poly.pdbx_strand_id
1 'polypeptide(L)'
;MLEKRISFDQQITEDGQINVRQITRILEDGKELSKSYHRHVVMPLDNVENEDDRTKLIAGAIYTPELIKAYKKKMKEQEAEMKNK
;
A
#
# COMPACT_ATOMS: atom_id res chain seq x y z
N MET A 1 -21.65 -20.90 12.07
CA MET A 1 -20.79 -21.12 10.87
C MET A 1 -19.63 -20.15 10.92
N LEU A 2 -18.39 -20.62 10.70
CA LEU A 2 -17.21 -19.75 10.67
C LEU A 2 -17.03 -19.11 9.29
N GLU A 3 -16.98 -17.78 9.24
CA GLU A 3 -16.75 -16.97 8.04
C GLU A 3 -15.40 -16.24 8.15
N LYS A 4 -14.60 -16.28 7.08
CA LYS A 4 -13.41 -15.44 6.94
C LYS A 4 -13.76 -14.24 6.05
N ARG A 5 -13.63 -13.02 6.59
CA ARG A 5 -13.82 -11.77 5.84
C ARG A 5 -12.50 -11.02 5.70
N ILE A 6 -12.18 -10.61 4.48
CA ILE A 6 -10.99 -9.80 4.17
C ILE A 6 -11.45 -8.41 3.72
N SER A 7 -10.83 -7.36 4.26
CA SER A 7 -11.03 -5.98 3.83
C SER A 7 -9.69 -5.24 3.80
N PHE A 8 -9.58 -4.16 3.04
CA PHE A 8 -8.36 -3.38 2.91
C PHE A 8 -8.60 -1.90 3.22
N ASP A 9 -7.66 -1.31 3.97
CA ASP A 9 -7.54 0.13 4.14
C ASP A 9 -6.29 0.64 3.42
N GLN A 10 -6.37 1.82 2.82
CA GLN A 10 -5.25 2.48 2.14
C GLN A 10 -5.06 3.89 2.70
N GLN A 11 -3.81 4.29 2.93
CA GLN A 11 -3.42 5.66 3.21
C GLN A 11 -2.33 6.09 2.23
N ILE A 12 -2.53 7.23 1.56
CA ILE A 12 -1.62 7.73 0.52
C ILE A 12 -0.79 8.89 1.11
N THR A 13 0.52 8.87 0.90
CA THR A 13 1.43 9.97 1.26
C THR A 13 1.58 10.98 0.12
N GLU A 14 2.13 12.16 0.40
CA GLU A 14 2.35 13.21 -0.61
C GLU A 14 3.29 12.78 -1.74
N ASP A 15 4.27 11.92 -1.44
CA ASP A 15 5.19 11.34 -2.43
C ASP A 15 4.64 10.09 -3.13
N GLY A 16 3.36 9.78 -2.88
CA GLY A 16 2.63 8.72 -3.57
C GLY A 16 2.80 7.32 -2.98
N GLN A 17 3.41 7.15 -1.82
CA GLN A 17 3.44 5.82 -1.19
C GLN A 17 2.03 5.41 -0.74
N ILE A 18 1.63 4.18 -1.06
CA ILE A 18 0.35 3.62 -0.64
C ILE A 18 0.61 2.67 0.53
N ASN A 19 0.19 3.07 1.73
CA ASN A 19 0.23 2.23 2.92
C ASN A 19 -1.02 1.35 2.92
N VAL A 20 -0.85 0.06 2.62
CA VAL A 20 -1.94 -0.91 2.53
C VAL A 20 -2.03 -1.69 3.84
N ARG A 21 -3.24 -1.81 4.38
CA ARG A 21 -3.54 -2.66 5.53
C ARG A 21 -4.62 -3.65 5.16
N GLN A 22 -4.26 -4.92 5.07
CA GLN A 22 -5.21 -6.01 5.01
C GLN A 22 -5.71 -6.34 6.42
N ILE A 23 -7.03 -6.38 6.58
CA ILE A 23 -7.71 -6.83 7.78
C ILE A 23 -8.38 -8.16 7.49
N THR A 24 -7.97 -9.21 8.20
CA THR A 24 -8.61 -10.51 8.13
C THR A 24 -9.42 -10.73 9.40
N ARG A 25 -10.73 -10.95 9.28
CA ARG A 25 -11.65 -11.22 10.40
C ARG A 25 -12.17 -12.65 10.33
N ILE A 26 -12.28 -13.30 11.47
CA ILE A 26 -12.97 -14.58 11.64
C ILE A 26 -14.26 -14.30 12.39
N LEU A 27 -15.40 -14.61 11.78
CA LEU A 27 -16.73 -14.39 12.34
C LEU A 27 -17.43 -15.72 12.61
N GLU A 28 -18.20 -15.78 13.68
CA GLU A 28 -19.15 -16.86 13.97
C GLU A 28 -20.55 -16.27 14.09
N ASP A 29 -21.45 -16.70 13.21
CA ASP A 29 -22.84 -16.26 13.17
C ASP A 29 -22.99 -14.72 13.18
N GLY A 30 -22.10 -14.06 12.41
CA GLY A 30 -22.05 -12.61 12.26
C GLY A 30 -21.28 -11.87 13.35
N LYS A 31 -20.82 -12.53 14.42
CA LYS A 31 -20.02 -11.93 15.48
C LYS A 31 -18.52 -12.12 15.20
N GLU A 32 -17.75 -11.03 15.22
CA GLU A 32 -16.28 -11.10 15.10
C GLU A 32 -15.69 -11.82 16.32
N LEU A 33 -14.99 -12.93 16.08
CA LEU A 33 -14.25 -13.69 17.09
C LEU A 33 -12.80 -13.21 17.19
N SER A 34 -12.17 -12.97 16.04
CA SER A 34 -10.80 -12.51 15.97
C SER A 34 -10.53 -11.70 14.72
N LYS A 35 -9.43 -10.92 14.76
CA LYS A 35 -8.90 -10.20 13.61
C LYS A 35 -7.39 -10.17 13.62
N SER A 36 -6.80 -10.16 12.44
CA SER A 36 -5.37 -9.94 12.22
C SER A 36 -5.14 -8.87 11.16
N TYR A 37 -3.96 -8.25 11.22
CA TYR A 37 -3.55 -7.18 10.31
C TYR A 37 -2.24 -7.55 9.63
N HIS A 38 -2.19 -7.39 8.31
CA HIS A 38 -0.95 -7.35 7.55
C HIS A 38 -0.82 -5.95 6.95
N ARG A 39 0.36 -5.35 7.09
CA ARG A 39 0.68 -4.07 6.46
C ARG A 39 1.83 -4.22 5.49
N HIS A 40 1.77 -3.48 4.40
CA HIS A 40 2.88 -3.28 3.46
C HIS A 40 2.73 -1.91 2.81
N VAL A 41 3.80 -1.48 2.14
CA VAL A 41 3.82 -0.21 1.41
C VAL A 41 4.05 -0.55 -0.06
N VAL A 42 3.24 0.05 -0.92
CA VAL A 42 3.46 0.06 -2.37
C VAL A 42 4.11 1.39 -2.72
N MET A 43 5.31 1.34 -3.29
CA MET A 43 6.05 2.50 -3.74
C MET A 43 5.65 2.89 -5.17
N PRO A 44 5.87 4.15 -5.58
CA PRO A 44 5.57 4.61 -6.95
C PRO A 44 6.25 3.84 -8.10
N LEU A 45 7.28 3.03 -7.80
CA LEU A 45 8.03 2.25 -8.78
C LEU A 45 7.73 0.74 -8.72
N ASP A 46 6.87 0.30 -7.80
CA ASP A 46 6.58 -1.11 -7.58
C ASP A 46 5.61 -1.67 -8.63
N ASN A 47 5.71 -2.97 -8.90
CA ASN A 47 4.69 -3.69 -9.68
C ASN A 47 3.46 -3.94 -8.80
N VAL A 48 2.28 -3.52 -9.26
CA VAL A 48 0.99 -3.63 -8.55
C VAL A 48 0.11 -4.78 -9.01
N GLU A 49 0.56 -5.63 -9.94
CA GLU A 49 -0.24 -6.74 -10.49
C GLU A 49 -0.78 -7.72 -9.43
N ASN A 50 -0.05 -7.87 -8.32
CA ASN A 50 -0.42 -8.78 -7.22
C ASN A 50 -1.18 -8.09 -6.07
N GLU A 51 -1.46 -6.79 -6.18
CA GLU A 51 -2.21 -6.04 -5.18
C GLU A 51 -3.73 -6.27 -5.27
N ASP A 52 -4.46 -5.87 -4.23
CA ASP A 52 -5.92 -5.85 -4.26
C ASP A 52 -6.47 -4.83 -5.27
N ASP A 53 -7.68 -5.05 -5.76
CA ASP A 53 -8.28 -4.23 -6.82
C ASP A 53 -8.36 -2.74 -6.47
N ARG A 54 -8.60 -2.39 -5.21
CA ARG A 54 -8.67 -1.00 -4.78
C ARG A 54 -7.29 -0.36 -4.79
N THR A 55 -6.27 -1.08 -4.33
CA THR A 55 -4.88 -0.62 -4.40
C THR A 55 -4.41 -0.45 -5.85
N LYS A 56 -4.75 -1.39 -6.76
CA LYS A 56 -4.48 -1.27 -8.20
C LYS A 56 -5.10 -0.03 -8.82
N LEU A 57 -6.38 0.25 -8.52
CA LEU A 57 -7.08 1.43 -9.02
C LEU A 57 -6.45 2.73 -8.51
N ILE A 58 -6.10 2.79 -7.22
CA ILE A 58 -5.42 3.95 -6.64
C ILE A 58 -4.06 4.17 -7.30
N ALA A 59 -3.23 3.12 -7.40
CA ALA A 59 -1.92 3.20 -8.04
C ALA A 59 -2.02 3.67 -9.49
N GLY A 60 -2.96 3.12 -10.27
CA GLY A 60 -3.20 3.54 -11.65
C GLY A 60 -3.64 5.01 -11.78
N ALA A 61 -4.28 5.57 -10.75
CA ALA A 61 -4.70 6.97 -10.73
C ALA A 61 -3.58 7.93 -10.28
N ILE A 62 -2.72 7.52 -9.35
CA ILE A 62 -1.73 8.42 -8.72
C ILE A 62 -0.30 8.27 -9.24
N TYR A 63 0.07 7.11 -9.81
CA TYR A 63 1.42 6.88 -10.37
C TYR A 63 1.56 7.49 -11.76
N THR A 64 1.36 8.80 -11.83
CA THR A 64 1.58 9.57 -13.05
C THR A 64 3.07 9.66 -13.36
N PRO A 65 3.45 9.89 -14.64
CA PRO A 65 4.85 10.10 -15.01
C PRO A 65 5.54 11.20 -14.20
N GLU A 66 4.82 12.27 -13.85
CA GLU A 66 5.30 13.40 -13.06
C GLU A 66 5.63 12.97 -11.62
N LEU A 67 4.73 12.23 -10.97
CA LEU A 67 4.93 11.73 -9.62
C LEU A 67 6.10 10.74 -9.58
N ILE A 68 6.15 9.81 -10.54
CA ILE A 68 7.26 8.85 -10.68
C ILE A 68 8.59 9.58 -10.86
N LYS A 69 8.63 10.64 -11.68
CA LYS A 69 9.84 11.45 -11.90
C LYS A 69 10.27 12.16 -10.61
N ALA A 70 9.33 12.77 -9.88
CA ALA A 70 9.60 13.41 -8.60
C ALA A 70 10.13 12.41 -7.56
N TYR A 71 9.53 11.22 -7.49
CA TYR A 71 9.96 10.15 -6.59
C TYR A 71 11.39 9.67 -6.89
N LYS A 72 11.71 9.42 -8.17
CA LYS A 72 13.08 9.05 -8.60
C LYS A 72 14.10 10.12 -8.24
N LYS A 73 13.75 11.40 -8.38
CA LYS A 73 14.62 12.52 -7.99
C LYS A 73 14.90 12.49 -6.48
N LYS A 74 13.85 12.35 -5.66
CA LYS A 74 13.96 12.23 -4.19
C LYS A 74 14.86 11.05 -3.77
N MET A 75 14.67 9.87 -4.38
CA MET A 75 15.50 8.69 -4.10
C MET A 75 16.99 8.95 -4.40
N LYS A 76 17.29 9.63 -5.51
CA LYS A 76 18.66 9.98 -5.88
C LYS A 76 19.29 10.99 -4.93
N GLU A 77 18.53 11.99 -4.47
CA GLU A 77 18.99 12.97 -3.47
C GLU A 77 19.30 12.28 -2.14
N GLN A 78 18.40 11.40 -1.67
CA GLN A 78 18.63 10.61 -0.45
C GLN A 78 19.87 9.71 -0.57
N GLU A 79 20.06 9.05 -1.72
CA GLU A 79 21.26 8.22 -1.96
C GLU A 79 22.54 9.07 -1.93
N ALA A 80 22.52 10.27 -2.50
CA ALA A 80 23.67 11.18 -2.49
C ALA A 80 23.98 11.68 -1.07
N GLU A 81 22.95 12.02 -0.27
CA GLU A 81 23.11 12.39 1.14
C GLU A 81 23.71 11.26 1.96
N MET A 82 23.26 10.02 1.78
CA MET A 82 23.83 8.86 2.49
C MET A 82 25.28 8.58 2.13
N LYS A 83 25.71 8.83 0.89
CA LYS A 83 27.10 8.63 0.45
C LYS A 83 28.06 9.71 0.93
N ASN A 84 27.54 10.88 1.31
CA ASN A 84 28.33 12.01 1.82
C ASN A 84 28.46 12.01 3.35
N LYS A 85 27.94 10.99 4.03
CA LYS A 85 28.00 10.78 5.48
C LYS A 85 28.96 9.66 5.82
#